data_AF-A0A1V1H0U8-F1
#
_entry.id   AF-A0A1V1H0U8-F1
#
_cell.length_a   1.000
_cell.length_b   1.000
_cell.length_c   1.000
_cell.angle_alpha   90.00
_cell.angle_beta   90.00
_cell.angle_gamma   90.00
#
_symmetry.space_group_name_H-M   'P 1'
#
loop_
_entity.id
_entity.type
_entity.pdbx_description
1 polymer ?
#
loop_
_entity_poly.entity_id
_entity_poly.type
_entity_poly.pdbx_seq_one_letter_code
_entity_poly.pdbx_strand_id
1 'polypeptide(L)' 'MSKQGEISKENVVSVMVDQLNEEQRAEMDKLVEQFQNMYLQTYSRTRQGTLIQKSKVIMPSPGDV' A
#
# COMPACT_ATOMS: atom_id res chain seq x y z
N MET A 1 -18.46 18.46 -10.11
CA MET A 1 -19.06 18.15 -8.80
C MET A 1 -19.10 16.64 -8.63
N SER A 2 -17.98 16.01 -8.24
CA SER A 2 -17.96 14.56 -8.05
C SER A 2 -18.73 14.24 -6.77
N LYS A 3 -19.89 13.60 -6.91
CA LYS A 3 -20.56 12.94 -5.78
C LYS A 3 -19.68 11.76 -5.38
N GLN A 4 -18.68 11.98 -4.53
CA GLN A 4 -18.09 10.89 -3.76
C GLN A 4 -19.25 10.34 -2.91
N GLY A 5 -19.80 9.20 -3.33
CA GLY A 5 -20.86 8.53 -2.59
C GLY A 5 -20.37 8.27 -1.17
N GLU A 6 -21.20 8.57 -0.18
CA GLU A 6 -20.87 8.40 1.22
C GLU A 6 -20.60 6.91 1.47
N ILE A 7 -19.33 6.53 1.64
CA ILE A 7 -18.93 5.13 1.87
C ILE A 7 -19.38 4.76 3.28
N SER A 8 -20.35 3.85 3.38
CA SER A 8 -20.89 3.32 4.62
C SER A 8 -20.61 1.82 4.71
N LYS A 9 -20.65 1.25 5.91
CA LYS A 9 -20.47 -0.20 6.07
C LYS A 9 -21.51 -1.02 5.30
N GLU A 10 -22.65 -0.42 4.99
CA GLU A 10 -23.75 -1.03 4.25
C GLU A 10 -23.51 -1.05 2.73
N ASN A 11 -22.61 -0.21 2.19
CA ASN A 11 -22.32 -0.14 0.76
C ASN A 11 -20.91 -0.63 0.37
N VAL A 12 -20.19 -1.23 1.31
CA VAL A 12 -18.90 -1.88 1.06
C VAL A 12 -19.10 -3.39 0.95
N VAL A 13 -18.81 -3.92 -0.23
CA VAL A 13 -18.76 -5.38 -0.45
C VAL A 13 -17.32 -5.84 -0.24
N SER A 14 -17.12 -6.81 0.66
CA SER A 14 -15.81 -7.44 0.82
C SER A 14 -15.49 -8.29 -0.40
N VAL A 15 -14.32 -8.07 -0.99
CA VAL A 15 -13.83 -8.80 -2.16
C VAL A 15 -12.61 -9.61 -1.75
N MET A 16 -12.60 -10.89 -2.13
CA MET A 16 -11.45 -11.77 -1.94
C MET A 16 -10.49 -11.66 -3.13
N VAL A 17 -9.21 -11.98 -2.92
CA VAL A 17 -8.14 -11.81 -3.92
C VAL A 17 -8.36 -12.67 -5.19
N ASP A 18 -9.10 -13.77 -5.07
CA ASP A 18 -9.51 -14.64 -6.18
C ASP A 18 -10.68 -14.08 -7.00
N GLN A 19 -11.37 -13.07 -6.50
CA GLN A 19 -12.46 -12.36 -7.18
C GLN A 19 -11.98 -11.12 -7.94
N LEU A 20 -10.69 -10.79 -7.84
CA LEU A 20 -10.08 -9.70 -8.59
C LEU A 20 -9.93 -10.09 -10.06
N ASN A 21 -10.25 -9.15 -10.94
CA ASN A 21 -9.89 -9.30 -12.35
C ASN A 21 -8.38 -9.10 -12.55
N GLU A 22 -7.89 -9.38 -13.75
CA GLU A 22 -6.45 -9.32 -14.06
C GLU A 22 -5.85 -7.92 -13.85
N GLU A 23 -6.59 -6.86 -14.19
CA GLU A 23 -6.13 -5.47 -14.04
C GLU A 23 -6.00 -5.07 -12.56
N GLN A 24 -7.01 -5.39 -11.75
CA GLN A 24 -7.02 -5.13 -10.31
C GLN A 24 -5.94 -5.92 -9.58
N ARG A 25 -5.72 -7.17 -9.98
CA ARG A 25 -4.64 -8.00 -9.44
C ARG A 25 -3.26 -7.42 -9.78
N ALA A 26 -3.06 -6.99 -11.02
CA ALA A 26 -1.80 -6.36 -11.43
C ALA A 26 -1.53 -5.05 -10.66
N GLU A 27 -2.57 -4.24 -10.41
CA GLU A 27 -2.46 -3.04 -9.59
C GLU A 27 -2.10 -3.35 -8.14
N MET A 28 -2.74 -4.37 -7.55
CA MET A 28 -2.43 -4.86 -6.21
C MET A 28 -0.97 -5.34 -6.11
N ASP A 29 -0.51 -6.15 -7.07
CA ASP A 29 0.86 -6.67 -7.08
C ASP A 29 1.89 -5.54 -7.17
N LYS A 30 1.61 -4.51 -7.98
CA LYS A 30 2.45 -3.30 -8.08
C LYS A 30 2.49 -2.54 -6.76
N LEU A 31 1.36 -2.39 -6.07
CA LEU A 31 1.29 -1.76 -4.75
C LEU A 31 2.10 -2.53 -3.71
N VAL A 32 2.02 -3.86 -3.72
CA VAL A 32 2.82 -4.72 -2.83
C VAL A 32 4.31 -4.57 -3.11
N GLU A 33 4.71 -4.58 -4.38
CA GLU A 33 6.11 -4.40 -4.77
C GLU A 33 6.65 -3.03 -4.32
N GLN A 34 5.89 -1.96 -4.55
CA GLN A 34 6.23 -0.61 -4.09
C GLN A 34 6.38 -0.56 -2.56
N PHE A 35 5.47 -1.21 -1.84
CA PHE A 35 5.52 -1.28 -0.38
C PHE A 35 6.76 -2.02 0.12
N GLN A 36 7.09 -3.17 -0.48
CA GLN A 36 8.28 -3.95 -0.14
C GLN A 36 9.55 -3.14 -0.38
N ASN A 37 9.67 -2.51 -1.55
CA ASN A 37 10.82 -1.68 -1.90
C ASN A 37 11.00 -0.50 -0.92
N MET A 38 9.91 0.17 -0.57
CA MET A 38 9.92 1.27 0.39
C MET A 38 10.36 0.78 1.78
N TYR A 39 9.80 -0.33 2.26
CA TYR A 39 10.15 -0.88 3.58
C TYR A 39 11.61 -1.35 3.66
N LEU A 40 12.11 -2.03 2.62
CA LEU A 40 13.50 -2.47 2.54
C LEU A 40 14.50 -1.31 2.59
N GLN A 41 14.14 -0.15 2.04
CA GLN A 41 15.00 1.03 2.07
C GLN A 41 14.88 1.85 3.37
N THR A 42 13.88 1.53 4.19
CA THR A 42 13.59 2.24 5.44
C THR A 42 14.60 1.90 6.53
N TYR A 43 15.19 0.69 6.51
CA TYR A 43 16.13 0.25 7.52
C TYR A 43 17.48 -0.12 6.90
N SER A 44 18.57 0.18 7.63
CA SER A 44 19.91 -0.29 7.30
C SER A 44 20.61 -0.84 8.52
N ARG A 45 21.65 -1.64 8.29
CA ARG A 45 22.47 -2.22 9.36
C ARG A 45 23.87 -1.61 9.34
N THR A 46 24.38 -1.19 10.50
CA THR A 46 25.77 -0.75 10.63
C THR A 46 26.72 -1.94 10.55
N ARG A 47 28.02 -1.68 10.33
CA ARG A 47 29.07 -2.74 10.36
C ARG A 47 29.15 -3.47 11.71
N GLN A 48 28.72 -2.82 12.79
CA GLN A 48 28.65 -3.39 14.14
C GLN A 48 27.34 -4.15 14.41
N GLY A 49 26.42 -4.14 13.44
CA GLY A 49 25.19 -4.92 13.49
C GLY A 49 23.96 -4.18 13.98
N THR A 50 24.06 -2.89 14.32
CA THR A 50 22.95 -2.05 14.80
C THR A 50 22.00 -1.71 13.66
N LEU A 51 20.70 -1.84 13.90
CA LEU A 51 19.64 -1.44 12.96
C LEU A 51 19.36 0.06 13.07
N ILE A 52 19.36 0.76 11.94
CA ILE A 52 19.07 2.20 11.84
C ILE A 52 17.86 2.39 10.94
N GLN A 53 16.87 3.14 11.41
CA GLN A 53 15.76 3.60 10.58
C GLN A 53 16.18 4.86 9.82
N LYS A 54 16.27 4.78 8.50
CA LYS A 54 16.67 5.86 7.58
C LYS A 54 15.55 6.87 7.31
N SER A 55 14.30 6.40 7.24
CA SER A 55 13.14 7.23 6.96
C SER A 55 11.91 6.69 7.67
N LYS A 56 10.88 7.52 7.88
CA LYS A 56 9.55 7.02 8.27
C LYS A 56 8.79 6.72 6.99
N VAL A 57 8.28 5.50 6.86
CA VAL A 57 7.35 5.17 5.77
C VAL A 57 6.05 5.94 6.02
N ILE A 58 5.71 6.82 5.08
CA ILE A 58 4.38 7.44 5.02
C ILE A 58 3.64 6.65 3.95
N MET A 59 2.56 5.98 4.34
CA MET A 59 1.74 5.27 3.36
C MET A 59 1.02 6.29 2.48
N PRO A 60 1.06 6.14 1.14
CA PRO A 60 0.28 7.00 0.25
C PRO A 60 -1.20 6.84 0.60
N SER A 61 -1.91 7.95 0.78
CA SER A 61 -3.35 7.95 0.99
C SER A 61 -4.05 7.72 -0.35
N PRO A 62 -5.19 7.00 -0.40
CA PRO A 62 -6.03 6.99 -1.58
C PRO A 62 -6.57 8.41 -1.79
N GLY A 63 -5.87 9.20 -2.61
CA GLY A 63 -6.14 10.63 -2.82
C GLY A 63 -4.90 11.48 -3.16
N ASP A 64 -3.69 10.94 -3.07
CA ASP A 64 -2.44 11.67 -3.38
C ASP A 64 -2.06 11.68 -4.87
N VAL A 65 -3.00 11.41 -5.79
CA VAL A 65 -2.78 11.43 -7.26
C VAL A 65 -3.85 12.25 -7.97
#